data_AF-B7K2W5-F1
#
_entry.id   AF-B7K2W5-F1
#
_cell.length_a   1.000
_cell.length_b   1.000
_cell.length_c   1.000
_cell.angle_alpha   90.00
_cell.angle_beta   90.00
_cell.angle_gamma   90.00
#
_symmetry.space_group_name_H-M   'P 1'
#
loop_
_entity.id
_entity.type
_entity.pdbx_description
1 polymer ?
#
loop_
_entity_poly.entity_id
_entity_poly.type
_entity_poly.pdbx_seq_one_letter_code
_entity_poly.pdbx_strand_id
1 'polypeptide(L)' 'MNIKQKLSLVTQNLSDEQLETLLQLAVTLQNNNPNTLNFTEQITSQAYQEWVSSDNDIYDEIFADEITKG' A
#
# COMPACT_ATOMS: atom_id res chain seq x y z
N MET A 1 5.21 -27.31 12.47
CA MET A 1 6.17 -26.69 11.53
C MET A 1 5.47 -25.51 10.85
N ASN A 2 5.99 -24.30 10.99
CA ASN A 2 5.39 -23.10 10.39
C ASN A 2 5.73 -23.00 8.89
N ILE A 3 5.05 -22.09 8.17
CA ILE A 3 5.20 -21.94 6.70
C ILE A 3 6.66 -21.61 6.33
N LYS A 4 7.33 -20.73 7.10
CA LYS A 4 8.73 -20.35 6.86
C LYS A 4 9.68 -21.54 6.96
N GLN A 5 9.49 -22.40 7.96
CA GLN A 5 10.27 -23.62 8.15
C GLN A 5 10.05 -24.60 7.00
N LYS A 6 8.80 -24.80 6.57
CA LYS A 6 8.48 -25.71 5.45
C LYS A 6 9.12 -25.23 4.15
N LEU A 7 9.05 -23.93 3.85
CA LEU A 7 9.69 -23.34 2.68
C LEU A 7 11.20 -23.55 2.72
N SER A 8 11.84 -23.29 3.87
CA SER A 8 13.28 -23.50 4.03
C SER A 8 13.71 -24.94 3.74
N LEU A 9 12.92 -25.93 4.18
CA LEU A 9 13.20 -27.34 3.90
C LEU A 9 13.06 -27.69 2.42
N VAL A 10 12.03 -27.15 1.75
CA VAL A 10 11.79 -27.39 0.31
C VAL A 10 12.92 -26.76 -0.52
N THR A 11 13.33 -25.53 -0.19
CA THR A 11 14.36 -24.80 -0.95
C THR A 11 15.76 -25.40 -0.82
N GLN A 12 16.04 -26.17 0.23
CA GLN A 12 17.35 -26.82 0.43
C GLN A 12 17.69 -27.87 -0.64
N ASN A 13 16.67 -28.45 -1.30
CA ASN A 13 16.86 -29.53 -2.27
C ASN A 13 16.67 -29.07 -3.73
N LEU A 14 16.52 -27.76 -3.97
CA LEU A 14 16.31 -27.19 -5.29
C LEU A 14 17.64 -26.75 -5.91
N SER A 15 17.72 -26.80 -7.24
CA SER A 15 18.85 -26.22 -7.97
C SER A 15 18.76 -24.69 -8.02
N ASP A 16 19.88 -24.03 -8.33
CA ASP A 16 19.94 -22.57 -8.44
C ASP A 16 18.93 -22.02 -9.47
N GLU A 17 18.71 -22.71 -10.59
CA GLU A 17 17.73 -22.34 -11.62
C GLU A 17 16.28 -22.37 -11.09
N GLN A 18 15.95 -23.36 -10.25
CA GLN A 18 14.64 -23.47 -9.62
C GLN A 18 14.47 -22.44 -8.51
N LEU A 19 15.54 -22.14 -7.77
CA LEU A 19 15.56 -21.10 -6.75
C LEU A 19 15.41 -19.70 -7.35
N GLU A 20 16.00 -19.45 -8.50
CA GLU A 20 15.84 -18.20 -9.25
C GLU A 20 14.37 -17.97 -9.62
N THR A 21 13.70 -19.00 -10.13
CA THR A 21 12.26 -18.94 -10.45
C THR A 21 11.41 -18.64 -9.20
N LEU A 22 11.73 -19.28 -8.06
CA LEU A 22 11.04 -19.01 -6.80
C LEU A 22 11.31 -17.61 -6.25
N LEU A 23 12.53 -17.10 -6.40
CA LEU A 23 12.91 -15.75 -6.01
C LEU A 23 12.13 -14.71 -6.84
N GLN A 24 12.06 -14.90 -8.16
CA GLN A 24 11.27 -14.03 -9.04
C GLN A 24 9.80 -14.01 -8.63
N LEU A 25 9.20 -15.19 -8.37
CA LEU A 25 7.82 -15.28 -7.87
C LEU A 25 7.63 -14.54 -6.54
N ALA A 26 8.55 -14.71 -5.58
CA ALA A 26 8.48 -14.03 -4.29
C ALA A 26 8.55 -12.51 -4.43
N VAL A 27 9.43 -12.01 -5.32
CA VAL A 27 9.54 -10.57 -5.64
C VAL A 27 8.26 -10.06 -6.30
N THR A 28 7.69 -10.81 -7.25
CA THR A 28 6.41 -10.46 -7.86
C THR A 28 5.27 -10.38 -6.83
N LEU A 29 5.19 -11.34 -5.90
CA LEU A 29 4.19 -11.33 -4.83
C LEU A 29 4.41 -10.18 -3.83
N GLN A 30 5.65 -9.81 -3.56
CA GLN A 30 5.98 -8.66 -2.73
C GLN A 30 5.52 -7.35 -3.38
N ASN A 31 5.77 -7.19 -4.68
CA ASN A 31 5.48 -5.96 -5.42
C ASN A 31 3.99 -5.82 -5.78
N ASN A 32 3.31 -6.92 -6.06
CA ASN A 32 1.88 -6.95 -6.40
C ASN A 32 0.97 -7.19 -5.19
N ASN A 33 1.49 -7.03 -3.97
CA ASN A 33 0.65 -7.13 -2.79
C ASN A 33 -0.34 -5.94 -2.82
N PRO A 34 -1.66 -6.17 -2.85
CA PRO A 34 -2.64 -5.08 -2.87
C PRO A 34 -2.58 -4.22 -1.59
N ASN A 35 -1.94 -4.70 -0.52
CA ASN A 35 -1.68 -3.89 0.69
C ASN A 35 -0.44 -2.99 0.56
N THR A 36 0.38 -3.19 -0.48
CA THR A 36 1.41 -2.25 -0.94
C THR A 36 0.94 -1.49 -2.18
N LEU A 37 -0.39 -1.36 -2.37
CA LEU A 37 -0.94 -0.29 -3.23
C LEU A 37 -0.27 1.01 -2.79
N ASN A 38 0.50 1.60 -3.71
CA ASN A 38 1.17 2.87 -3.50
C ASN A 38 0.13 3.87 -2.99
N PHE A 39 0.11 4.14 -1.68
CA PHE A 39 -0.67 5.23 -1.09
C PHE A 39 -0.43 6.53 -1.86
N THR A 40 0.80 6.69 -2.36
CA THR A 40 1.24 7.73 -3.26
C THR A 40 0.38 7.85 -4.52
N GLU A 41 0.04 6.75 -5.20
CA GLU A 41 -0.78 6.77 -6.43
C GLU A 41 -2.22 7.22 -6.15
N GLN A 42 -2.79 6.78 -5.03
CA GLN A 42 -4.14 7.19 -4.62
C GLN A 42 -4.20 8.67 -4.23
N ILE A 43 -3.18 9.17 -3.52
CA ILE A 43 -3.08 10.59 -3.12
C ILE A 43 -2.81 11.48 -4.34
N THR A 44 -2.13 10.99 -5.38
CA THR A 44 -1.89 11.77 -6.61
C THR A 44 -3.06 11.77 -7.59
N SER A 45 -4.13 11.02 -7.33
CA SER A 45 -5.31 11.02 -8.19
C SER A 45 -5.98 12.40 -8.21
N GLN A 46 -6.33 12.88 -9.41
CA GLN A 46 -7.04 14.14 -9.60
C GLN A 46 -8.32 14.22 -8.74
N ALA A 47 -9.07 13.12 -8.65
CA ALA A 47 -10.29 13.06 -7.84
C ALA A 47 -10.00 13.21 -6.33
N TYR A 48 -8.85 12.72 -5.85
CA TYR A 48 -8.44 12.92 -4.45
C TYR A 48 -8.00 14.35 -4.21
N GLN A 49 -7.23 14.94 -5.13
CA GLN A 49 -6.82 16.35 -5.04
C GLN A 49 -8.02 17.30 -5.09
N GLU A 50 -9.05 16.98 -5.87
CA GLU A 50 -10.33 17.71 -5.90
C GLU A 50 -11.12 17.52 -4.60
N TRP A 51 -11.11 16.33 -4.00
CA TRP A 51 -11.79 16.10 -2.72
C TRP A 51 -11.10 16.80 -1.53
N VAL A 52 -9.77 16.89 -1.52
CA VAL A 52 -8.98 17.60 -0.48
C VAL A 52 -8.84 19.10 -0.77
N SER A 53 -9.34 19.60 -1.89
CA SER A 53 -9.23 21.03 -2.20
C SER A 53 -10.00 21.87 -1.19
N SER A 54 -9.55 23.11 -1.00
CA SER A 54 -10.21 24.08 -0.12
C SER A 54 -11.65 24.39 -0.53
N ASP A 55 -12.03 24.11 -1.79
CA ASP A 55 -13.41 24.25 -2.26
C ASP A 55 -14.36 23.21 -1.64
N ASN A 56 -13.82 22.09 -1.14
CA ASN A 56 -14.55 21.04 -0.43
C ASN A 56 -14.24 21.03 1.07
N ASP A 57 -13.54 22.05 1.58
CA ASP A 57 -13.21 22.16 2.99
C ASP A 57 -14.41 22.66 3.80
N ILE A 58 -15.25 21.72 4.21
CA ILE A 58 -16.45 21.98 5.01
C ILE A 58 -16.14 22.41 6.44
N TYR A 59 -14.89 22.32 6.90
CA TYR A 59 -14.55 22.71 8.28
C TYR A 59 -14.64 24.23 8.46
N ASP A 60 -14.25 25.02 7.47
CA ASP A 60 -14.38 26.47 7.53
C ASP A 60 -15.86 26.91 7.61
N GLU A 61 -16.77 26.20 6.94
CA GLU A 61 -18.20 26.49 6.97
C GLU A 61 -18.87 26.03 8.28
N ILE A 62 -18.53 24.84 8.78
CA ILE A 62 -19.16 24.25 9.98
C ILE A 62 -18.73 25.00 11.24
N PHE A 63 -17.49 25.49 11.30
CA PHE A 63 -16.90 26.14 12.48
C PHE A 63 -16.82 27.67 12.38
N ALA A 64 -17.38 28.29 11.33
CA ALA A 64 -17.46 29.75 11.20
C ALA A 64 -18.06 30.42 12.44
N ASP A 65 -19.08 29.81 13.04
CA ASP A 65 -19.76 30.32 14.24
C ASP A 65 -18.90 30.23 15.52
N GLU A 66 -17.92 29.30 15.58
CA GLU A 66 -17.00 29.18 16.71
C GLU A 66 -15.82 30.15 16.62
N ILE A 67 -15.34 30.46 15.41
CA ILE A 67 -14.28 31.47 15.19
C ILE A 67 -14.77 32.88 15.57
N THR A 68 -16.07 33.15 15.36
CA THR A 68 -16.64 34.50 15.56
C THR A 68 -17.09 34.77 17.01
N LYS A 69 -17.00 33.79 17.91
CA LYS A 69 -17.39 33.92 19.33
C LYS A 69 -16.21 33.82 20.32
N GLY A 70 -14.98 33.87 19.83
CA GLY A 70 -13.77 34.07 20.64
C GLY A 70 -13.53 35.53 21.01
#